data_AF-A0A2V5RYL1-F1
#
_entry.id   AF-A0A2V5RYL1-F1
#
_cell.length_a   1.000
_cell.length_b   1.000
_cell.length_c   1.000
_cell.angle_alpha   90.00
_cell.angle_beta   90.00
_cell.angle_gamma   90.00
#
_symmetry.space_group_name_H-M   'P 1'
#
loop_
_entity.id
_entity.type
_entity.pdbx_description
1 polymer ?
#
loop_
_entity_poly.entity_id
_entity_poly.type
_entity_poly.pdbx_seq_one_letter_code
_entity_poly.pdbx_strand_id
1 'polypeptide(L)'
;EADKSKLTEYGLNNPKLKLRLLGQGRPPEIWFGKDAALEGRMYVRLQNSKETFLAKQSIRKDIDKKPEEFRDRKLTDLTATQVRRITLKTPAGEMELEKKVDHWDIIKPLRARADDGKVGDLISQITSAHIQQFVADDRGDLHPYGLAEPRGSITLFDEAEKKDQKVEIG
;
A
#
# COMPACT_ATOMS: atom_id res chain seq x y z
N GLU A 1 -22.31 38.14 -6.91
CA GLU A 1 -22.42 36.67 -7.06
C GLU A 1 -21.57 36.20 -8.23
N ALA A 2 -21.09 34.96 -8.23
CA ALA A 2 -20.59 34.38 -9.48
C ALA A 2 -21.80 34.18 -10.40
N ASP A 3 -21.73 34.69 -11.62
CA ASP A 3 -22.81 34.61 -12.60
C ASP A 3 -23.11 33.12 -12.92
N LYS A 4 -24.34 32.69 -12.67
CA LYS A 4 -24.81 31.31 -12.88
C LYS A 4 -24.66 30.87 -14.34
N SER A 5 -24.70 31.83 -15.27
CA SER A 5 -24.44 31.61 -16.70
C SER A 5 -22.99 31.16 -16.92
N LYS A 6 -22.00 31.87 -16.34
CA LYS A 6 -20.57 31.52 -16.45
C LYS A 6 -20.25 30.18 -15.80
N LEU A 7 -20.83 29.87 -14.64
CA LEU A 7 -20.65 28.57 -14.00
C LEU A 7 -21.19 27.41 -14.85
N THR A 8 -22.24 27.66 -15.63
CA THR A 8 -22.79 26.68 -16.58
C THR A 8 -21.86 26.50 -17.78
N GLU A 9 -21.34 27.59 -18.32
CA GLU A 9 -20.34 27.58 -19.40
C GLU A 9 -19.11 26.74 -19.02
N TYR A 10 -18.55 27.02 -17.83
CA TYR A 10 -17.38 26.33 -17.28
C TYR A 10 -17.66 24.89 -16.82
N GLY A 11 -18.93 24.46 -16.79
CA GLY A 11 -19.32 23.14 -16.31
C GLY A 11 -19.19 22.95 -14.79
N LEU A 12 -19.14 24.04 -14.03
CA LEU A 12 -19.04 24.03 -12.56
C LEU A 12 -20.40 24.10 -11.86
N ASN A 13 -21.49 24.39 -12.58
CA ASN A 13 -22.84 24.32 -12.04
C ASN A 13 -23.33 22.87 -11.82
N ASN A 14 -22.88 21.93 -12.65
CA ASN A 14 -23.12 20.49 -12.47
C ASN A 14 -21.83 19.71 -12.81
N PRO A 15 -20.82 19.74 -11.92
CA PRO A 15 -19.51 19.19 -12.19
C PRO A 15 -19.57 17.67 -12.25
N LYS A 16 -18.99 17.10 -13.32
CA LYS A 16 -18.92 15.64 -13.53
C LYS A 16 -17.88 14.96 -12.64
N LEU A 17 -16.93 15.72 -12.12
CA LEU A 17 -15.87 15.24 -11.23
C LEU A 17 -15.80 16.15 -9.99
N LYS A 18 -15.76 15.52 -8.82
CA LYS A 18 -15.65 16.16 -7.52
C LYS A 18 -14.62 15.41 -6.69
N LEU A 19 -13.73 16.13 -6.02
CA LEU A 19 -12.77 15.55 -5.08
C LEU A 19 -13.14 15.98 -3.67
N ARG A 20 -13.48 14.99 -2.84
CA ARG A 20 -13.79 15.21 -1.41
C ARG A 20 -12.76 14.48 -0.55
N LEU A 21 -12.00 15.25 0.22
CA LEU A 21 -11.07 14.69 1.20
C LEU A 21 -11.81 14.41 2.52
N LEU A 22 -11.46 13.31 3.18
CA LEU A 22 -12.02 12.91 4.47
C LEU A 22 -10.92 13.00 5.54
N GLY A 23 -11.29 13.34 6.77
CA GLY A 23 -10.35 13.49 7.88
C GLY A 23 -10.56 14.78 8.68
N GLN A 24 -9.81 14.91 9.79
CA GLN A 24 -9.79 16.14 10.58
C GLN A 24 -9.13 17.28 9.80
N GLY A 25 -9.71 18.49 9.86
CA GLY A 25 -9.19 19.65 9.13
C GLY A 25 -9.35 19.60 7.61
N ARG A 26 -10.24 18.73 7.09
CA ARG A 26 -10.42 18.56 5.64
C ARG A 26 -10.76 19.90 4.94
N PRO A 27 -10.15 20.17 3.77
CA PRO A 27 -10.51 21.33 2.97
C PRO A 27 -11.91 21.19 2.35
N PRO A 28 -12.50 22.28 1.84
CA PRO A 28 -13.74 22.24 1.06
C PRO A 28 -13.61 21.31 -0.17
N GLU A 29 -14.72 20.74 -0.60
CA GLU A 29 -14.77 19.90 -1.80
C GLU A 29 -14.31 20.69 -3.04
N ILE A 30 -13.53 20.03 -3.89
CA ILE A 30 -13.04 20.61 -5.15
C ILE A 30 -13.92 20.13 -6.29
N TRP A 31 -14.47 21.06 -7.06
CA TRP A 31 -15.30 20.82 -8.23
C TRP A 31 -14.50 21.05 -9.49
N PHE A 32 -14.62 20.13 -10.42
CA PHE A 32 -13.89 20.12 -11.67
C PHE A 32 -14.85 20.33 -12.84
N GLY A 33 -14.57 21.37 -13.63
CA GLY A 33 -15.35 21.77 -14.79
C GLY A 33 -14.76 21.27 -16.11
N LYS A 34 -15.18 21.94 -17.20
CA LYS A 34 -14.70 21.70 -18.56
C LYS A 34 -13.26 22.17 -18.75
N ASP A 35 -12.70 21.76 -19.87
CA ASP A 35 -11.41 22.23 -20.35
C ASP A 35 -11.50 23.73 -20.66
N ALA A 36 -10.44 24.45 -20.30
CA ALA A 36 -10.35 25.88 -20.57
C ALA A 36 -9.76 26.10 -21.97
N ALA A 37 -9.97 27.31 -22.51
CA ALA A 37 -9.36 27.70 -23.78
C ALA A 37 -7.82 27.71 -23.73
N LEU A 38 -7.24 27.88 -22.54
CA LEU A 38 -5.80 27.74 -22.32
C LEU A 38 -5.41 26.26 -22.35
N GLU A 39 -4.49 25.92 -23.24
CA GLU A 39 -4.04 24.55 -23.46
C GLU A 39 -3.63 23.83 -22.17
N GLY A 40 -4.10 22.60 -21.99
CA GLY A 40 -3.80 21.76 -20.83
C GLY A 40 -4.38 22.26 -19.50
N ARG A 41 -5.31 23.23 -19.53
CA ARG A 41 -5.98 23.77 -18.34
C ARG A 41 -7.46 23.39 -18.29
N MET A 42 -8.01 23.43 -17.08
CA MET A 42 -9.43 23.25 -16.81
C MET A 42 -9.92 24.17 -15.71
N TYR A 43 -11.21 24.47 -15.73
CA TYR A 43 -11.85 25.25 -14.67
C TYR A 43 -12.04 24.40 -13.41
N VAL A 44 -11.69 24.95 -12.25
CA VAL A 44 -11.93 24.32 -10.94
C VAL A 44 -12.47 25.33 -9.93
N ARG A 45 -13.19 24.85 -8.93
CA ARG A 45 -13.80 25.69 -7.89
C ARG A 45 -13.88 24.95 -6.56
N LEU A 46 -13.63 25.65 -5.47
CA LEU A 46 -13.92 25.13 -4.12
C LEU A 46 -15.40 25.35 -3.80
N GLN A 47 -16.06 24.35 -3.19
CA GLN A 47 -17.48 24.40 -2.81
C GLN A 47 -17.88 25.70 -2.10
N ASN A 48 -16.99 26.25 -1.28
CA ASN A 48 -17.23 27.46 -0.50
C ASN A 48 -16.60 28.74 -1.09
N SER A 49 -15.96 28.67 -2.26
CA SER A 49 -15.36 29.84 -2.91
C SER A 49 -16.31 30.48 -3.91
N LYS A 50 -16.21 31.80 -4.04
CA LYS A 50 -16.86 32.57 -5.12
C LYS A 50 -16.03 32.58 -6.41
N GLU A 51 -14.76 32.20 -6.31
CA GLU A 51 -13.78 32.28 -7.39
C GLU A 51 -13.75 30.99 -8.21
N THR A 52 -13.32 31.13 -9.46
CA THR A 52 -13.05 30.01 -10.36
C THR A 52 -11.58 30.09 -10.75
N PHE A 53 -10.88 28.96 -10.64
CA PHE A 53 -9.45 28.86 -10.88
C PHE A 53 -9.18 28.02 -12.13
N LEU A 54 -7.95 28.11 -12.63
CA LEU A 54 -7.43 27.25 -13.71
C LEU A 54 -6.40 26.27 -13.16
N ALA A 55 -6.72 24.98 -13.20
CA ALA A 55 -5.80 23.90 -12.82
C ALA A 55 -5.26 23.18 -14.06
N LYS A 56 -4.15 22.43 -13.91
CA LYS A 56 -3.67 21.51 -14.94
C LYS A 56 -4.66 20.36 -15.10
N GLN A 57 -4.92 19.95 -16.34
CA GLN A 57 -5.80 18.80 -16.63
C GLN A 57 -5.24 17.46 -16.11
N SER A 58 -3.93 17.37 -15.85
CA SER A 58 -3.26 16.15 -15.35
C SER A 58 -3.92 15.60 -14.07
N ILE A 59 -4.49 16.48 -13.24
CA ILE A 59 -5.16 16.08 -12.00
C ILE A 59 -6.35 15.15 -12.24
N ARG A 60 -7.00 15.19 -13.41
CA ARG A 60 -8.05 14.23 -13.77
C ARG A 60 -7.50 12.80 -13.75
N LYS A 61 -6.28 12.60 -14.27
CA LYS A 61 -5.63 11.28 -14.28
C LYS A 61 -5.28 10.83 -12.86
N ASP A 62 -4.88 11.75 -12.00
CA ASP A 62 -4.54 11.41 -10.61
C ASP A 62 -5.77 11.01 -9.80
N ILE A 63 -6.93 11.64 -10.04
CA ILE A 63 -8.19 11.32 -9.35
C ILE A 63 -8.87 10.07 -9.92
N ASP A 64 -8.64 9.75 -11.19
CA ASP A 64 -9.19 8.56 -11.87
C ASP A 64 -8.45 7.26 -11.51
N LYS A 65 -7.36 7.35 -10.74
CA LYS A 65 -6.64 6.17 -10.22
C LYS A 65 -7.55 5.33 -9.34
N LYS A 66 -7.38 4.02 -9.41
CA LYS A 66 -8.18 3.10 -8.61
C LYS A 66 -7.80 3.15 -7.12
N PRO A 67 -8.72 2.87 -6.18
CA PRO A 67 -8.40 2.85 -4.75
C PRO A 67 -7.18 1.99 -4.40
N GLU A 68 -6.98 0.88 -5.10
CA GLU A 68 -5.86 -0.04 -4.92
C GLU A 68 -4.49 0.61 -5.21
N GLU A 69 -4.44 1.63 -6.07
CA GLU A 69 -3.20 2.36 -6.39
C GLU A 69 -2.76 3.30 -5.25
N PHE A 70 -3.67 3.64 -4.34
CA PHE A 70 -3.38 4.46 -3.17
C PHE A 70 -3.03 3.62 -1.92
N ARG A 71 -3.19 2.30 -1.96
CA ARG A 71 -2.84 1.43 -0.84
C ARG A 71 -1.32 1.31 -0.72
N ASP A 72 -0.80 1.25 0.52
CA ASP A 72 0.61 0.91 0.72
C ASP A 72 0.86 -0.49 0.14
N ARG A 73 1.87 -0.59 -0.72
CA ARG A 73 2.19 -1.80 -1.46
C ARG A 73 3.34 -2.57 -0.81
N LYS A 74 3.84 -2.14 0.35
CA LYS A 74 4.81 -2.94 1.12
C LYS A 74 4.14 -4.20 1.65
N LEU A 75 4.84 -5.32 1.55
CA LEU A 75 4.39 -6.57 2.18
C LEU A 75 4.47 -6.51 3.71
N THR A 76 5.42 -5.74 4.26
CA THR A 76 5.63 -5.58 5.69
C THR A 76 6.24 -4.22 6.02
N ASP A 77 5.97 -3.74 7.22
CA ASP A 77 6.62 -2.55 7.78
C ASP A 77 7.93 -2.86 8.50
N LEU A 78 8.30 -4.14 8.64
CA LEU A 78 9.58 -4.54 9.23
C LEU A 78 10.74 -4.18 8.30
N THR A 79 11.81 -3.64 8.88
CA THR A 79 13.08 -3.46 8.18
C THR A 79 14.01 -4.64 8.46
N ALA A 80 14.95 -4.89 7.56
CA ALA A 80 15.92 -5.99 7.72
C ALA A 80 16.72 -5.91 9.03
N THR A 81 16.97 -4.71 9.55
CA THR A 81 17.71 -4.50 10.80
C THR A 81 16.90 -4.83 12.06
N GLN A 82 15.57 -4.79 11.96
CA GLN A 82 14.66 -5.11 13.06
C GLN A 82 14.46 -6.61 13.25
N VAL A 83 14.70 -7.42 12.22
CA VAL A 83 14.47 -8.87 12.26
C VAL A 83 15.51 -9.55 13.15
N ARG A 84 15.02 -10.28 14.16
CA ARG A 84 15.85 -11.07 15.09
C ARG A 84 15.57 -12.55 15.06
N ARG A 85 14.37 -12.97 14.66
CA ARG A 85 14.01 -14.39 14.51
C ARG A 85 13.28 -14.61 13.20
N ILE A 86 13.50 -15.79 12.62
CA ILE A 86 12.79 -16.26 11.43
C ILE A 86 12.28 -17.66 11.71
N THR A 87 11.01 -17.92 11.43
CA THR A 87 10.45 -19.27 11.40
C THR A 87 10.01 -19.60 9.99
N LEU A 88 10.51 -20.70 9.45
CA LEU A 88 10.17 -21.22 8.13
C LEU A 88 9.44 -22.55 8.33
N LYS A 89 8.23 -22.66 7.78
CA LYS A 89 7.47 -23.90 7.74
C LYS A 89 7.26 -24.30 6.29
N THR A 90 7.68 -25.50 5.95
CA THR A 90 7.55 -26.07 4.62
C THR A 90 7.11 -27.53 4.75
N PRO A 91 6.73 -28.22 3.64
CA PRO A 91 6.42 -29.64 3.71
C PRO A 91 7.62 -30.50 4.11
N ALA A 92 8.85 -29.98 3.96
CA ALA A 92 10.08 -30.65 4.38
C ALA A 92 10.35 -30.53 5.89
N GLY A 93 9.62 -29.65 6.60
CA GLY A 93 9.76 -29.43 8.03
C GLY A 93 9.84 -27.96 8.42
N GLU A 94 10.13 -27.74 9.70
CA GLU A 94 10.28 -26.44 10.33
C GLU A 94 11.75 -26.09 10.57
N MET A 95 12.14 -24.88 10.21
CA MET A 95 13.44 -24.31 10.50
C MET A 95 13.28 -22.99 11.24
N GLU A 96 14.01 -22.83 12.33
CA GLU A 96 14.04 -21.59 13.09
C GLU A 96 15.45 -21.02 13.09
N LEU A 97 15.56 -19.74 12.79
CA LEU A 97 16.81 -18.99 12.82
C LEU A 97 16.71 -17.85 13.81
N GLU A 98 17.79 -17.58 14.53
CA GLU A 98 17.87 -16.52 15.52
C GLU A 98 19.17 -15.74 15.35
N LYS A 99 19.06 -14.41 15.41
CA LYS A 99 20.19 -13.50 15.35
C LYS A 99 20.83 -13.40 16.72
N LYS A 100 22.07 -13.86 16.82
CA LYS A 100 23.00 -13.57 17.90
C LYS A 100 23.67 -12.20 17.69
N VAL A 101 24.69 -11.88 18.47
CA VAL A 101 25.30 -10.54 18.53
C VAL A 101 25.66 -9.99 17.15
N ASP A 102 26.39 -10.77 16.37
CA ASP A 102 26.91 -10.40 15.06
C ASP A 102 26.53 -11.40 13.96
N HIS A 103 25.67 -12.37 14.28
CA HIS A 103 25.51 -13.53 13.43
C HIS A 103 24.21 -14.32 13.58
N TRP A 104 23.89 -15.18 12.61
CA TRP A 104 22.70 -16.03 12.63
C TRP A 104 23.01 -17.49 12.98
N ASP A 105 22.18 -18.06 13.84
CA ASP A 105 22.17 -19.48 14.14
C ASP A 105 20.86 -20.11 13.71
N ILE A 106 20.96 -21.35 13.22
CA ILE A 106 19.84 -22.28 13.15
C ILE A 106 19.66 -22.84 14.56
N ILE A 107 18.47 -22.69 15.13
CA ILE A 107 18.13 -23.21 16.47
C ILE A 107 17.24 -24.46 16.38
N LYS A 108 16.53 -24.64 15.26
CA LYS A 108 15.78 -25.86 14.90
C LYS A 108 15.91 -26.14 13.39
N PRO A 109 15.92 -27.42 12.97
CA PRO A 109 15.77 -28.63 13.79
C PRO A 109 17.06 -29.05 14.51
N LEU A 110 18.19 -28.44 14.16
CA LEU A 110 19.50 -28.66 14.76
C LEU A 110 20.11 -27.32 15.15
N ARG A 111 21.11 -27.35 16.04
CA ARG A 111 21.87 -26.16 16.43
C ARG A 111 23.15 -26.06 15.62
N ALA A 112 23.22 -25.08 14.72
CA ALA A 112 24.40 -24.82 13.92
C ALA A 112 24.44 -23.37 13.43
N ARG A 113 25.63 -22.93 13.05
CA ARG A 113 25.84 -21.63 12.42
C ARG A 113 25.10 -21.56 11.08
N ALA A 114 24.28 -20.54 10.88
CA ALA A 114 23.67 -20.25 9.60
C ALA A 114 24.64 -19.47 8.69
N ASP A 115 24.41 -19.53 7.38
CA ASP A 115 25.06 -18.66 6.42
C ASP A 115 24.42 -17.26 6.48
N ASP A 116 25.12 -16.28 7.07
CA ASP A 116 24.58 -14.94 7.27
C ASP A 116 24.19 -14.25 5.96
N GLY A 117 24.90 -14.52 4.87
CA GLY A 117 24.60 -13.96 3.56
C GLY A 117 23.25 -14.45 3.06
N LYS A 118 23.02 -15.77 3.10
CA LYS A 118 21.75 -16.37 2.70
C LYS A 118 20.58 -15.93 3.58
N VAL A 119 20.80 -15.79 4.88
CA VAL A 119 19.76 -15.29 5.81
C VAL A 119 19.46 -13.82 5.52
N GLY A 120 20.49 -13.00 5.28
CA GLY A 120 20.34 -11.60 4.89
C GLY A 120 19.56 -11.44 3.59
N ASP A 121 19.86 -12.26 2.57
CA ASP A 121 19.15 -12.26 1.29
C ASP A 121 17.67 -12.60 1.46
N LEU A 122 17.36 -13.63 2.26
CA LEU A 122 15.98 -14.01 2.57
C LEU A 122 15.21 -12.87 3.24
N ILE A 123 15.78 -12.26 4.27
CA ILE A 123 15.16 -11.12 4.97
C ILE A 123 14.95 -9.96 4.00
N SER A 124 15.95 -9.65 3.18
CA SER A 124 15.90 -8.56 2.20
C SER A 124 14.80 -8.80 1.17
N GLN A 125 14.68 -10.01 0.63
CA GLN A 125 13.63 -10.36 -0.32
C GLN A 125 12.22 -10.15 0.25
N ILE A 126 11.99 -10.53 1.51
CA ILE A 126 10.68 -10.38 2.15
C ILE A 126 10.40 -8.91 2.51
N THR A 127 11.36 -8.23 3.13
CA THR A 127 11.19 -6.85 3.59
C THR A 127 11.15 -5.82 2.46
N SER A 128 11.68 -6.17 1.28
CA SER A 128 11.58 -5.34 0.06
C SER A 128 10.47 -5.79 -0.90
N ALA A 129 9.74 -6.86 -0.56
CA ALA A 129 8.66 -7.38 -1.41
C ALA A 129 7.53 -6.35 -1.54
N HIS A 130 7.07 -6.17 -2.79
CA HIS A 130 5.97 -5.30 -3.12
C HIS A 130 4.75 -6.10 -3.57
N ILE A 131 3.60 -5.80 -2.97
CA ILE A 131 2.30 -6.33 -3.35
C ILE A 131 2.04 -5.93 -4.81
N GLN A 132 1.82 -6.91 -5.67
CA GLN A 132 1.50 -6.69 -7.09
C GLN A 132 0.01 -6.43 -7.31
N GLN A 133 -0.85 -7.11 -6.56
CA GLN A 133 -2.29 -6.99 -6.67
C GLN A 133 -2.96 -7.29 -5.33
N PHE A 134 -4.03 -6.55 -5.03
CA PHE A 134 -4.97 -6.89 -3.97
C PHE A 134 -6.13 -7.65 -4.61
N VAL A 135 -6.31 -8.92 -4.26
CA VAL A 135 -7.30 -9.83 -4.89
C VAL A 135 -8.59 -9.97 -4.09
N ALA A 136 -8.54 -9.65 -2.79
CA ALA A 136 -9.70 -9.62 -1.89
C ALA A 136 -9.51 -8.51 -0.85
N ASP A 137 -10.60 -7.87 -0.46
CA ASP A 137 -10.63 -6.78 0.53
C ASP A 137 -11.01 -7.26 1.94
N ASP A 138 -11.43 -8.52 2.07
CA ASP A 138 -11.72 -9.20 3.32
C ASP A 138 -10.99 -10.55 3.39
N ARG A 139 -11.23 -11.33 4.46
CA ARG A 139 -10.65 -12.68 4.59
C ARG A 139 -11.18 -13.69 3.57
N GLY A 140 -12.24 -13.33 2.82
CA GLY A 140 -12.75 -14.03 1.65
C GLY A 140 -12.83 -15.56 1.74
N ASP A 141 -12.86 -16.17 0.56
CA ASP A 141 -12.55 -17.59 0.41
C ASP A 141 -11.07 -17.75 0.04
N LEU A 142 -10.32 -18.49 0.85
CA LEU A 142 -8.89 -18.72 0.67
C LEU A 142 -8.58 -19.94 -0.21
N HIS A 143 -9.56 -20.81 -0.49
CA HIS A 143 -9.34 -22.02 -1.30
C HIS A 143 -8.82 -21.74 -2.72
N PRO A 144 -9.35 -20.74 -3.47
CA PRO A 144 -8.87 -20.45 -4.82
C PRO A 144 -7.40 -20.03 -4.89
N TYR A 145 -6.84 -19.60 -3.75
CA TYR A 145 -5.47 -19.10 -3.64
C TYR A 145 -4.52 -20.11 -3.00
N GLY A 146 -4.99 -21.32 -2.65
CA GLY A 146 -4.18 -22.30 -1.89
C GLY A 146 -3.89 -21.89 -0.44
N LEU A 147 -4.51 -20.82 0.05
CA LEU A 147 -4.25 -20.26 1.38
C LEU A 147 -5.18 -20.83 2.46
N ALA A 148 -6.17 -21.64 2.08
CA ALA A 148 -6.97 -22.40 3.06
C ALA A 148 -6.11 -23.47 3.77
N GLU A 149 -5.18 -24.08 3.04
CA GLU A 149 -4.16 -25.00 3.57
C GLU A 149 -2.80 -24.60 2.98
N PRO A 150 -2.14 -23.57 3.56
CA PRO A 150 -0.87 -23.08 3.03
C PRO A 150 0.18 -24.17 2.99
N ARG A 151 0.85 -24.32 1.85
CA ARG A 151 1.96 -25.25 1.63
C ARG A 151 3.20 -24.86 2.42
N GLY A 152 3.30 -23.59 2.83
CA GLY A 152 4.34 -23.13 3.72
C GLY A 152 4.07 -21.75 4.30
N SER A 153 4.94 -21.32 5.21
CA SER A 153 4.91 -19.98 5.75
C SER A 153 6.28 -19.49 6.18
N ILE A 154 6.47 -18.19 6.12
CA ILE A 154 7.63 -17.49 6.68
C ILE A 154 7.13 -16.50 7.70
N THR A 155 7.66 -16.56 8.93
CA THR A 155 7.36 -15.58 9.98
C THR A 155 8.62 -14.84 10.37
N LEU A 156 8.58 -13.51 10.29
CA LEU A 156 9.64 -12.62 10.76
C LEU A 156 9.24 -12.04 12.11
N PHE A 157 10.16 -12.04 13.07
CA PHE A 157 9.94 -11.49 14.40
C PHE A 157 10.92 -10.34 14.68
N ASP A 158 10.40 -9.27 15.28
CA ASP A 158 11.22 -8.19 15.81
C ASP A 158 11.89 -8.54 17.15
N GLU A 159 12.80 -7.68 17.59
CA GLU A 159 13.62 -7.86 18.81
C GLU A 159 12.81 -8.02 20.10
N ALA A 160 11.56 -7.57 20.12
CA ALA A 160 10.72 -7.66 21.31
C ALA A 160 9.66 -8.78 21.21
N GLU A 161 9.64 -9.54 20.10
CA GLU A 161 8.52 -10.41 19.70
C GLU A 161 7.16 -9.69 19.80
N LYS A 162 7.16 -8.36 19.69
CA LYS A 162 5.95 -7.52 19.80
C LYS A 162 5.27 -7.41 18.45
N LYS A 163 6.02 -7.58 17.37
CA LYS A 163 5.54 -7.64 16.00
C LYS A 163 6.06 -8.91 15.36
N ASP A 164 5.14 -9.79 15.01
CA ASP A 164 5.36 -10.88 14.08
C ASP A 164 4.65 -10.58 12.76
N GLN A 165 5.35 -10.80 11.65
CA GLN A 165 4.76 -10.76 10.32
C GLN A 165 4.85 -12.15 9.71
N LYS A 166 3.70 -12.80 9.56
CA LYS A 166 3.58 -14.07 8.84
C LYS A 166 3.19 -13.84 7.38
N VAL A 167 3.90 -14.52 6.49
CA VAL A 167 3.58 -14.63 5.06
C VAL A 167 3.26 -16.10 4.78
N GLU A 168 2.09 -16.36 4.21
CA GLU A 168 1.63 -17.70 3.84
C GLU A 168 1.82 -17.95 2.35
N ILE A 169 2.16 -19.19 2.00
CA ILE A 169 2.47 -19.63 0.64
C ILE A 169 1.50 -20.77 0.31
N GLY A 170 0.63 -20.56 -0.68
CA GLY A 170 -0.36 -21.53 -1.17
C GLY A 170 0.15 -22.46 -2.27
#